data_AF-A0A933GRT7-F1
#
_entry.id   AF-A0A933GRT7-F1
#
_cell.length_a   1.000
_cell.length_b   1.000
_cell.length_c   1.000
_cell.angle_alpha   90.00
_cell.angle_beta   90.00
_cell.angle_gamma   90.00
#
_symmetry.space_group_name_H-M   'P 1'
#
loop_
_entity.id
_entity.type
_entity.pdbx_description
1 polymer ?
#
loop_
_entity_poly.entity_id
_entity_poly.type
_entity_poly.pdbx_seq_one_letter_code
_entity_poly.pdbx_strand_id
1 'polypeptide(L)'
;MYAKKLPPCGVLGISALFALVLAPVAEPQESGPSRESQDLASFVDRLALTPGEIQEIVLRAEEAARIREWFDDYDREHLFELTEMFRELLPLVESDEMIPEDLANRIGPANHEWQMARKTFLNRIASLEEKVSRGLAEKQIRLLSNYRCGDPRASLSQRVARDARPGPGSRGRTSVAESSATRRQDLHREMEEIRRERYGSIGGVGEFLLEPGLLARLDPERERTPDVDPELEEARGETRRLREEINLHNLLNGLHLDRDQMNQILALNLQGTAERGCVRPGTTASQNGGTRWWDVNGRAGGDPRSSAALVGILEPAQIEMIAGYEPCLLPSEGLVNPVLVGQAGENPVGEKELDRVRGLPPEDYKYASGQVIRKVLRSVEQRNGGPLDAQTRATIEARFRESMERARELDDPDYAIQKADLLEVLSEADRARNVQEEIRSVESDLGSEMTAGAKAAQFLLCPSIVPLIEARLARLDEARPISKIDLASIEAAPSCEGGCALKE
;
A
#
# COMPACT_ATOMS: atom_id res chain seq x y z
N MET A 1 3.44 12.49 59.08
CA MET A 1 3.82 11.06 59.29
C MET A 1 3.38 10.32 58.04
N TYR A 2 4.20 9.86 57.09
CA TYR A 2 5.57 9.37 57.08
C TYR A 2 6.36 10.00 55.92
N ALA A 3 7.58 10.43 56.22
CA ALA A 3 8.60 10.81 55.24
C ALA A 3 9.43 9.58 54.88
N LYS A 4 9.73 9.37 53.59
CA LYS A 4 10.79 8.46 53.13
C LYS A 4 11.98 9.28 52.66
N LYS A 5 13.13 8.93 53.22
CA LYS A 5 14.48 9.51 53.05
C LYS A 5 15.02 9.24 51.64
N LEU A 6 15.64 10.25 51.04
CA LEU A 6 16.66 10.11 49.99
C LEU A 6 18.04 10.38 50.61
N PRO A 7 19.11 9.68 50.20
CA PRO A 7 20.46 9.89 50.72
C PRO A 7 21.17 11.09 50.05
N PRO A 8 22.18 11.69 50.71
CA PRO A 8 22.87 12.88 50.21
C PRO A 8 24.22 12.58 49.54
N CYS A 9 24.64 13.56 48.73
CA CYS A 9 26.01 13.94 48.36
C CYS A 9 26.77 13.18 47.24
N GLY A 10 27.14 13.97 46.22
CA GLY A 10 28.26 13.73 45.31
C GLY A 10 28.63 15.03 44.59
N VAL A 11 29.40 15.89 45.26
CA VAL A 11 29.99 17.12 44.70
C VAL A 11 31.11 16.75 43.74
N LEU A 12 30.97 17.07 42.46
CA LEU A 12 32.08 17.04 41.49
C LEU A 12 32.11 18.35 40.68
N GLY A 13 33.09 19.18 41.03
CA GLY A 13 33.94 19.98 40.15
C GLY A 13 33.32 20.85 39.04
N ILE A 14 33.15 22.14 39.32
CA ILE A 14 32.84 23.21 38.35
C ILE A 14 34.03 23.56 37.43
N SER A 15 35.16 22.85 37.51
CA SER A 15 36.39 23.22 36.78
C SER A 15 36.48 22.76 35.32
N ALA A 16 35.48 22.06 34.77
CA ALA A 16 35.48 21.61 33.37
C ALA A 16 34.74 22.55 32.39
N LEU A 17 34.02 23.57 32.89
CA LEU A 17 33.16 24.42 32.06
C LEU A 17 33.85 25.67 31.47
N PHE A 18 35.12 25.92 31.77
CA PHE A 18 35.85 27.08 31.26
C PHE A 18 36.85 26.78 30.13
N ALA A 19 37.06 25.50 29.78
CA ALA A 19 37.98 25.10 28.71
C ALA A 19 37.31 24.94 27.32
N LEU A 20 35.98 25.01 27.25
CA LEU A 20 35.20 24.81 26.01
C LEU A 20 34.92 26.10 25.22
N VAL A 21 35.34 27.26 25.73
CA VAL A 21 35.03 28.58 25.13
C VAL A 21 36.20 29.16 24.31
N LEU A 22 37.36 28.49 24.27
CA LEU A 22 38.56 28.98 23.55
C LEU A 22 39.20 27.96 22.60
N ALA A 23 38.45 26.94 22.17
CA ALA A 23 38.93 26.10 21.07
C ALA A 23 38.92 26.93 19.77
N PRO A 24 40.05 27.03 19.04
CA PRO A 24 40.03 27.68 17.73
C PRO A 24 39.03 26.94 16.85
N VAL A 25 38.10 27.69 16.24
CA VAL A 25 37.22 27.18 15.18
C VAL A 25 38.14 26.59 14.12
N ALA A 26 38.17 25.26 14.02
CA ALA A 26 38.92 24.57 12.99
C ALA A 26 38.35 25.05 11.65
N GLU A 27 39.21 25.59 10.78
CA GLU A 27 38.82 25.91 9.42
C GLU A 27 38.17 24.66 8.80
N PRO A 28 37.01 24.80 8.13
CA PRO A 28 36.35 23.66 7.51
C PRO A 28 37.33 23.04 6.53
N GLN A 29 37.88 21.87 6.86
CA GLN A 29 38.66 21.09 5.91
C GLN A 29 37.76 20.86 4.70
N GLU A 30 38.24 21.25 3.52
CA GLU A 30 37.61 20.94 2.25
C GLU A 30 37.45 19.42 2.15
N SER A 31 36.29 18.93 2.57
CA SER A 31 35.91 17.54 2.41
C SER A 31 35.85 17.30 0.91
N GLY A 32 36.75 16.46 0.40
CA GLY A 32 36.74 16.06 -1.00
C GLY A 32 35.35 15.56 -1.44
N PRO A 33 35.09 15.48 -2.76
CA PRO A 33 33.78 15.13 -3.28
C PRO A 33 33.28 13.84 -2.63
N SER A 34 32.02 13.86 -2.19
CA SER A 34 31.39 12.70 -1.56
C SER A 34 31.50 11.48 -2.48
N ARG A 35 31.58 10.29 -1.90
CA ARG A 35 31.68 9.03 -2.65
C ARG A 35 30.57 8.87 -3.69
N GLU A 36 29.38 9.35 -3.36
CA GLU A 36 28.20 9.35 -4.25
C GLU A 36 28.43 10.20 -5.50
N SER A 37 29.07 11.36 -5.37
CA SER A 37 29.43 12.22 -6.50
C SER A 37 30.41 11.52 -7.47
N GLN A 38 31.35 10.73 -6.93
CA GLN A 38 32.28 9.93 -7.75
C GLN A 38 31.58 8.78 -8.49
N ASP A 39 30.62 8.13 -7.84
CA ASP A 39 29.86 7.02 -8.42
C ASP A 39 28.95 7.50 -9.57
N LEU A 40 28.29 8.66 -9.41
CA LEU A 40 27.49 9.29 -10.46
C LEU A 40 28.37 9.71 -11.65
N ALA A 41 29.54 10.32 -11.39
CA ALA A 41 30.48 10.71 -12.45
C ALA A 41 30.92 9.51 -13.30
N SER A 42 31.35 8.43 -12.64
CA SER A 42 31.73 7.18 -13.33
C SER A 42 30.56 6.54 -14.08
N PHE A 43 29.33 6.72 -13.61
CA PHE A 43 28.15 6.23 -14.30
C PHE A 43 27.84 7.04 -15.57
N VAL A 44 27.84 8.37 -15.51
CA VAL A 44 27.64 9.24 -16.67
C VAL A 44 28.67 8.93 -17.76
N ASP A 45 29.94 8.77 -17.39
CA ASP A 45 31.00 8.43 -18.34
C ASP A 45 30.75 7.08 -19.05
N ARG A 46 30.12 6.11 -18.35
CA ARG A 46 29.75 4.80 -18.92
C ARG A 46 28.58 4.84 -19.88
N LEU A 47 27.72 5.86 -19.82
CA LEU A 47 26.62 6.04 -20.77
C LEU A 47 27.12 6.41 -22.18
N ALA A 48 28.36 6.92 -22.29
CA ALA A 48 28.97 7.31 -23.56
C ALA A 48 28.06 8.22 -24.40
N LEU A 49 27.48 9.23 -23.75
CA LEU A 49 26.52 10.15 -24.34
C LEU A 49 27.18 11.04 -25.41
N THR A 50 26.47 11.28 -26.51
CA THR A 50 26.89 12.28 -27.50
C THR A 50 26.68 13.70 -26.96
N PRO A 51 27.36 14.73 -27.51
CA PRO A 51 27.13 16.11 -27.09
C PRO A 51 25.67 16.56 -27.19
N GLY A 52 24.94 16.10 -28.22
CA GLY A 52 23.51 16.39 -28.36
C GLY A 52 22.65 15.69 -27.31
N GLU A 53 22.95 14.43 -26.97
CA GLU A 53 22.28 13.71 -25.88
C GLU A 53 22.53 14.36 -24.53
N ILE A 54 23.76 14.82 -24.25
CA ILE A 54 24.10 15.55 -23.03
C ILE A 54 23.27 16.83 -22.93
N GLN A 55 23.22 17.62 -24.00
CA GLN A 55 22.46 18.87 -24.02
C GLN A 55 20.96 18.63 -23.77
N GLU A 56 20.37 17.61 -24.39
CA GLU A 56 18.96 17.26 -24.17
C GLU A 56 18.72 16.78 -22.73
N ILE A 57 19.59 15.92 -22.18
CA ILE A 57 19.46 15.45 -20.79
C ILE A 57 19.59 16.62 -19.81
N VAL A 58 20.54 17.55 -20.00
CA VAL A 58 20.67 18.74 -19.15
C VAL A 58 19.37 19.53 -19.17
N LEU A 59 18.84 19.86 -20.36
CA LEU A 59 17.58 20.59 -20.50
C LEU A 59 16.42 19.91 -19.75
N ARG A 60 16.32 18.58 -19.82
CA ARG A 60 15.25 17.83 -19.14
C ARG A 60 15.48 17.67 -17.65
N ALA A 61 16.73 17.54 -17.22
CA ALA A 61 17.08 17.51 -15.80
C ALA A 61 16.78 18.85 -15.12
N GLU A 62 16.92 19.99 -15.83
CA GLU A 62 16.46 21.29 -15.33
C GLU A 62 14.94 21.36 -15.17
N GLU A 63 14.21 20.84 -16.15
CA GLU A 63 12.75 20.77 -16.10
C GLU A 63 12.31 19.86 -14.92
N ALA A 64 12.98 18.72 -14.74
CA ALA A 64 12.76 17.82 -13.60
C ALA A 64 13.09 18.47 -12.26
N ALA A 65 14.20 19.22 -12.15
CA ALA A 65 14.57 19.93 -10.94
C ALA A 65 13.52 20.97 -10.54
N ARG A 66 12.98 21.75 -11.48
CA ARG A 66 11.86 22.68 -11.22
C ARG A 66 10.57 21.98 -10.80
N ILE A 67 10.28 20.82 -11.39
CA ILE A 67 9.12 20.00 -11.00
C ILE A 67 9.29 19.48 -9.56
N ARG A 68 10.51 19.06 -9.20
CA ARG A 68 10.87 18.62 -7.86
C ARG A 68 10.77 19.75 -6.85
N GLU A 69 11.36 20.92 -7.13
CA GLU A 69 11.30 22.10 -6.26
C GLU A 69 9.85 22.49 -5.96
N TRP A 70 8.99 22.54 -6.99
CA TRP A 70 7.55 22.77 -6.80
C TRP A 70 6.90 21.74 -5.86
N PHE A 71 7.24 20.46 -5.99
CA PHE A 71 6.67 19.41 -5.15
C PHE A 71 7.25 19.43 -3.73
N ASP A 72 8.53 19.75 -3.56
CA ASP A 72 9.18 19.94 -2.27
C ASP A 72 8.56 21.12 -1.51
N ASP A 73 8.25 22.23 -2.19
CA ASP A 73 7.54 23.37 -1.59
C ASP A 73 6.10 22.98 -1.20
N TYR A 74 5.39 22.24 -2.07
CA TYR A 74 4.06 21.73 -1.75
C TYR A 74 4.08 20.81 -0.51
N ASP A 75 5.04 19.88 -0.44
CA ASP A 75 5.23 19.01 0.72
C ASP A 75 5.54 19.84 1.97
N ARG A 76 6.41 20.86 1.89
CA ARG A 76 6.74 21.70 3.05
C ARG A 76 5.50 22.41 3.62
N GLU A 77 4.55 22.79 2.76
CA GLU A 77 3.31 23.44 3.16
C GLU A 77 2.27 22.48 3.75
N HIS A 78 2.17 21.23 3.25
CA HIS A 78 1.02 20.36 3.52
C HIS A 78 1.37 19.08 4.32
N LEU A 79 2.60 18.59 4.20
CA LEU A 79 2.97 17.26 4.70
C LEU A 79 3.03 17.20 6.23
N PHE A 80 3.46 18.28 6.88
CA PHE A 80 3.51 18.35 8.34
C PHE A 80 2.10 18.25 8.94
N GLU A 81 1.14 19.00 8.41
CA GLU A 81 -0.26 18.93 8.85
C GLU A 81 -0.85 17.52 8.60
N LEU A 82 -0.58 16.94 7.43
CA LEU A 82 -1.01 15.58 7.10
C LEU A 82 -0.42 14.55 8.08
N THR A 83 0.85 14.73 8.46
CA THR A 83 1.52 13.86 9.44
C THR A 83 0.86 13.94 10.80
N GLU A 84 0.55 15.15 11.29
CA GLU A 84 -0.16 15.30 12.57
C GLU A 84 -1.55 14.64 12.52
N MET A 85 -2.30 14.82 11.42
CA MET A 85 -3.59 14.15 11.26
C MET A 85 -3.46 12.62 11.27
N PHE A 86 -2.38 12.06 10.73
CA PHE A 86 -2.14 10.61 10.80
C PHE A 86 -1.77 10.16 12.21
N ARG A 87 -1.03 10.98 12.97
CA ARG A 87 -0.75 10.70 14.39
C ARG A 87 -2.01 10.75 15.25
N GLU A 88 -2.94 11.64 14.93
CA GLU A 88 -4.27 11.70 15.57
C GLU A 88 -5.14 10.49 15.19
N LEU A 89 -5.09 10.06 13.92
CA LEU A 89 -5.90 8.95 13.40
C LEU A 89 -5.43 7.57 13.90
N LEU A 90 -4.12 7.32 13.94
CA LEU A 90 -3.56 6.02 14.30
C LEU A 90 -4.12 5.41 15.60
N PRO A 91 -4.13 6.12 16.76
CA PRO A 91 -4.64 5.53 18.00
C PRO A 91 -6.13 5.16 17.92
N LEU A 92 -6.95 5.91 17.17
CA LEU A 92 -8.37 5.62 16.99
C LEU A 92 -8.57 4.33 16.17
N VAL A 93 -7.78 4.17 15.11
CA VAL A 93 -7.78 2.97 14.26
C VAL A 93 -7.22 1.77 15.04
N GLU A 94 -6.19 1.97 15.85
CA GLU A 94 -5.64 0.96 16.73
C GLU A 94 -6.70 0.45 17.69
N SER A 95 -7.46 1.33 18.35
CA SER A 95 -8.48 1.00 19.35
C SER A 95 -9.82 0.56 18.76
N ASP A 96 -9.97 0.55 17.43
CA ASP A 96 -11.25 0.30 16.75
C ASP A 96 -12.34 1.30 17.21
N GLU A 97 -11.94 2.53 17.49
CA GLU A 97 -12.83 3.62 17.90
C GLU A 97 -13.40 4.36 16.69
N MET A 98 -14.60 4.92 16.87
CA MET A 98 -15.23 5.74 15.84
C MET A 98 -14.38 6.99 15.57
N ILE A 99 -13.98 7.19 14.31
CA ILE A 99 -13.22 8.36 13.89
C ILE A 99 -14.11 9.61 14.03
N PRO A 100 -13.68 10.66 14.75
CA PRO A 100 -14.42 11.91 14.85
C PRO A 100 -14.70 12.52 13.47
N GLU A 101 -15.92 13.02 13.27
CA GLU A 101 -16.37 13.57 11.98
C GLU A 101 -15.49 14.75 11.52
N ASP A 102 -15.02 15.58 12.45
CA ASP A 102 -14.11 16.69 12.16
C ASP A 102 -12.73 16.22 11.67
N LEU A 103 -12.18 15.16 12.26
CA LEU A 103 -10.92 14.56 11.80
C LEU A 103 -11.09 13.92 10.42
N ALA A 104 -12.17 13.15 10.21
CA ALA A 104 -12.49 12.54 8.92
C ALA A 104 -12.65 13.59 7.80
N ASN A 105 -13.34 14.70 8.09
CA ASN A 105 -13.55 15.82 7.16
C ASN A 105 -12.27 16.59 6.82
N ARG A 106 -11.24 16.54 7.67
CA ARG A 106 -9.93 17.17 7.42
C ARG A 106 -8.99 16.23 6.66
N ILE A 107 -8.82 15.00 7.15
CA ILE A 107 -7.82 14.05 6.64
C ILE A 107 -8.14 13.55 5.24
N GLY A 108 -9.42 13.33 4.93
CA GLY A 108 -9.85 12.82 3.63
C GLY A 108 -9.45 13.76 2.49
N PRO A 109 -9.91 15.02 2.49
CA PRO A 109 -9.52 16.02 1.50
C PRO A 109 -8.01 16.27 1.46
N ALA A 110 -7.35 16.44 2.60
CA ALA A 110 -5.91 16.73 2.64
C ALA A 110 -5.06 15.60 2.04
N ASN A 111 -5.35 14.34 2.39
CA ASN A 111 -4.67 13.21 1.77
C ASN A 111 -4.98 13.12 0.28
N HIS A 112 -6.23 13.37 -0.14
CA HIS A 112 -6.60 13.34 -1.55
C HIS A 112 -5.83 14.39 -2.36
N GLU A 113 -5.80 15.64 -1.88
CA GLU A 113 -5.04 16.73 -2.50
C GLU A 113 -3.55 16.38 -2.60
N TRP A 114 -2.95 15.84 -1.53
CA TRP A 114 -1.56 15.38 -1.55
C TRP A 114 -1.32 14.25 -2.56
N GLN A 115 -2.21 13.24 -2.65
CA GLN A 115 -2.10 12.19 -3.68
C GLN A 115 -2.17 12.79 -5.09
N MET A 116 -3.02 13.79 -5.31
CA MET A 116 -3.19 14.43 -6.61
C MET A 116 -1.97 15.27 -7.00
N ALA A 117 -1.37 15.97 -6.03
CA ALA A 117 -0.09 16.66 -6.21
C ALA A 117 1.03 15.66 -6.56
N ARG A 118 1.16 14.57 -5.79
CA ARG A 118 2.13 13.49 -6.06
C ARG A 118 1.92 12.86 -7.43
N LYS A 119 0.69 12.55 -7.80
CA LYS A 119 0.35 12.00 -9.13
C LYS A 119 0.73 12.97 -10.24
N THR A 120 0.50 14.27 -10.05
CA THR A 120 0.88 15.31 -11.00
C THR A 120 2.39 15.40 -11.15
N PHE A 121 3.13 15.40 -10.04
CA PHE A 121 4.59 15.33 -10.02
C PHE A 121 5.09 14.14 -10.87
N LEU A 122 4.63 12.92 -10.56
CA LEU A 122 5.07 11.71 -11.25
C LEU A 122 4.74 11.69 -12.74
N ASN A 123 3.53 12.12 -13.13
CA ASN A 123 3.14 12.21 -14.54
C ASN A 123 4.01 13.20 -15.33
N ARG A 124 4.39 14.32 -14.71
CA ARG A 124 5.28 15.29 -15.35
C ARG A 124 6.67 14.70 -15.55
N ILE A 125 7.21 14.01 -14.55
CA ILE A 125 8.52 13.33 -14.68
C ILE A 125 8.47 12.21 -15.73
N ALA A 126 7.42 11.39 -15.75
CA ALA A 126 7.24 10.34 -16.76
C ALA A 126 7.25 10.91 -18.19
N SER A 127 6.63 12.08 -18.40
CA SER A 127 6.67 12.78 -19.69
C SER A 127 8.09 13.21 -20.08
N LEU A 128 8.94 13.62 -19.13
CA LEU A 128 10.34 13.95 -19.39
C LEU A 128 11.17 12.71 -19.70
N GLU A 129 10.94 11.63 -18.95
CA GLU A 129 11.56 10.33 -19.21
C GLU A 129 11.26 9.82 -20.62
N GLU A 130 10.01 9.91 -21.09
CA GLU A 130 9.65 9.51 -22.44
C GLU A 130 10.38 10.33 -23.51
N LYS A 131 10.57 11.65 -23.28
CA LYS A 131 11.32 12.54 -24.19
C LYS A 131 12.80 12.15 -24.24
N VAL A 132 13.43 11.94 -23.08
CA VAL A 132 14.84 11.54 -22.99
C VAL A 132 15.05 10.16 -23.60
N SER A 133 14.19 9.19 -23.27
CA SER A 133 14.30 7.81 -23.75
C SER A 133 14.25 7.71 -25.27
N ARG A 134 13.44 8.55 -25.95
CA ARG A 134 13.40 8.61 -27.42
C ARG A 134 14.71 9.07 -28.06
N GLY A 135 15.52 9.84 -27.35
CA GLY A 135 16.81 10.34 -27.80
C GLY A 135 17.99 9.41 -27.51
N LEU A 136 17.79 8.35 -26.72
CA LEU A 136 18.85 7.45 -26.27
C LEU A 136 18.81 6.10 -26.99
N ALA A 137 19.98 5.49 -27.12
CA ALA A 137 20.09 4.10 -27.57
C ALA A 137 19.57 3.14 -26.50
N GLU A 138 18.97 2.02 -26.93
CA GLU A 138 18.46 0.94 -26.07
C GLU A 138 19.46 0.49 -24.98
N LYS A 139 20.75 0.43 -25.32
CA LYS A 139 21.80 0.07 -24.35
C LYS A 139 21.94 1.11 -23.23
N GLN A 140 21.81 2.40 -23.54
CA GLN A 140 21.87 3.49 -22.56
C GLN A 140 20.63 3.47 -21.68
N ILE A 141 19.44 3.27 -22.27
CA ILE A 141 18.18 3.11 -21.53
C ILE A 141 18.33 1.95 -20.53
N ARG A 142 18.81 0.78 -20.96
CA ARG A 142 19.07 -0.34 -20.03
C ARG A 142 20.07 0.00 -18.94
N LEU A 143 21.11 0.79 -19.22
CA LEU A 143 22.05 1.23 -18.19
C LEU A 143 21.38 2.16 -17.18
N LEU A 144 20.51 3.07 -17.63
CA LEU A 144 19.72 3.97 -16.78
C LEU A 144 18.67 3.20 -15.96
N SER A 145 17.97 2.24 -16.57
CA SER A 145 17.11 1.30 -15.85
C SER A 145 17.88 0.44 -14.85
N ASN A 146 19.21 0.33 -14.94
CA ASN A 146 20.03 -0.36 -13.94
C ASN A 146 20.78 0.60 -13.00
N TYR A 147 20.71 1.91 -13.25
CA TYR A 147 21.27 2.93 -12.38
C TYR A 147 20.55 2.86 -11.05
N ARG A 148 21.26 3.03 -9.94
CA ARG A 148 20.63 3.13 -8.62
C ARG A 148 21.20 4.36 -7.94
N CYS A 149 20.35 5.34 -7.67
CA CYS A 149 20.69 6.43 -6.77
C CYS A 149 21.04 5.88 -5.40
N GLY A 150 22.23 6.20 -4.88
CA GLY A 150 22.50 6.24 -3.44
C GLY A 150 22.25 4.99 -2.59
N ASP A 151 21.86 3.84 -3.17
CA ASP A 151 21.61 2.63 -2.38
C ASP A 151 22.94 1.90 -2.13
N PRO A 152 23.43 1.86 -0.87
CA PRO A 152 24.67 1.16 -0.52
C PRO A 152 24.62 -0.32 -0.92
N ARG A 153 23.41 -0.90 -1.01
CA ARG A 153 23.17 -2.30 -1.40
C ARG A 153 23.42 -2.55 -2.88
N ALA A 154 23.31 -1.55 -3.75
CA ALA A 154 23.63 -1.67 -5.18
C ALA A 154 25.10 -2.01 -5.41
N SER A 155 25.99 -1.38 -4.63
CA SER A 155 27.42 -1.65 -4.64
C SER A 155 27.75 -3.08 -4.16
N LEU A 156 26.93 -3.63 -3.27
CA LEU A 156 27.05 -4.98 -2.73
C LEU A 156 26.55 -6.04 -3.71
N SER A 157 25.41 -5.82 -4.37
CA SER A 157 24.90 -6.71 -5.43
C SER A 157 25.84 -6.75 -6.64
N GLN A 158 26.42 -5.62 -7.04
CA GLN A 158 27.46 -5.58 -8.07
C GLN A 158 28.75 -6.30 -7.63
N ARG A 159 29.15 -6.25 -6.34
CA ARG A 159 30.28 -7.02 -5.80
C ARG A 159 30.00 -8.52 -5.78
N VAL A 160 28.84 -8.95 -5.30
CA VAL A 160 28.42 -10.36 -5.28
C VAL A 160 28.36 -10.93 -6.70
N ALA A 161 27.87 -10.16 -7.68
CA ALA A 161 27.89 -10.57 -9.08
C ALA A 161 29.31 -10.63 -9.69
N ARG A 162 30.25 -9.82 -9.18
CA ARG A 162 31.67 -9.84 -9.59
C ARG A 162 32.41 -11.04 -9.01
N ASP A 163 32.11 -11.38 -7.75
CA ASP A 163 32.70 -12.51 -7.02
C ASP A 163 32.09 -13.87 -7.44
N ALA A 164 30.86 -13.87 -7.97
CA ALA A 164 30.22 -15.05 -8.54
C ALA A 164 30.73 -15.43 -9.95
N ARG A 165 31.76 -14.75 -10.49
CA ARG A 165 32.36 -15.16 -11.76
C ARG A 165 33.03 -16.52 -11.58
N PRO A 166 32.62 -17.56 -12.32
CA PRO A 166 33.23 -18.87 -12.22
C PRO A 166 34.71 -18.74 -12.61
N GLY A 167 35.59 -19.10 -11.68
CA GLY A 167 37.02 -19.17 -11.95
C GLY A 167 37.30 -20.09 -13.15
N PRO A 168 38.36 -19.82 -13.93
CA PRO A 168 38.71 -20.62 -15.09
C PRO A 168 39.11 -22.03 -14.64
N GLY A 169 38.14 -22.94 -14.56
CA GLY A 169 38.35 -24.31 -14.07
C GLY A 169 37.08 -25.13 -13.82
N SER A 170 35.90 -24.50 -13.66
CA SER A 170 34.66 -25.25 -13.39
C SER A 170 33.98 -25.75 -14.68
N ARG A 171 34.60 -26.71 -15.37
CA ARG A 171 33.92 -27.47 -16.44
C ARG A 171 33.06 -28.55 -15.78
N GLY A 172 31.75 -28.31 -15.65
CA GLY A 172 30.83 -29.39 -15.27
C GLY A 172 29.48 -29.04 -14.62
N ARG A 173 29.03 -27.78 -14.58
CA ARG A 173 27.71 -27.46 -13.97
C ARG A 173 26.88 -26.53 -14.85
N THR A 174 26.16 -27.12 -15.81
CA THR A 174 25.11 -26.42 -16.57
C THR A 174 23.91 -26.03 -15.70
N SER A 175 23.59 -26.78 -14.64
CA SER A 175 22.46 -26.47 -13.74
C SER A 175 22.65 -25.23 -12.85
N VAL A 176 23.89 -24.83 -12.58
CA VAL A 176 24.17 -23.63 -11.76
C VAL A 176 24.04 -22.34 -12.59
N ALA A 177 24.28 -22.40 -13.90
CA ALA A 177 24.16 -21.25 -14.79
C ALA A 177 22.69 -20.84 -14.98
N GLU A 178 21.78 -21.81 -15.17
CA GLU A 178 20.34 -21.57 -15.27
C GLU A 178 19.77 -20.99 -13.97
N SER A 179 20.13 -21.55 -12.81
CA SER A 179 19.74 -21.00 -11.50
C SER A 179 20.23 -19.56 -11.28
N SER A 180 21.38 -19.18 -11.84
CA SER A 180 21.92 -17.82 -11.74
C SER A 180 21.24 -16.80 -12.67
N ALA A 181 20.61 -17.26 -13.76
CA ALA A 181 19.91 -16.42 -14.71
C ALA A 181 18.50 -16.10 -14.21
N THR A 182 17.77 -17.11 -13.74
CA THR A 182 16.46 -16.96 -13.09
C THR A 182 16.57 -16.03 -11.88
N ARG A 183 17.56 -16.26 -10.99
CA ARG A 183 17.79 -15.41 -9.84
C ARG A 183 18.09 -13.94 -10.19
N ARG A 184 18.73 -13.68 -11.33
CA ARG A 184 18.99 -12.31 -11.81
C ARG A 184 17.72 -11.66 -12.37
N GLN A 185 16.88 -12.43 -13.05
CA GLN A 185 15.57 -11.95 -13.51
C GLN A 185 14.64 -11.65 -12.33
N ASP A 186 14.62 -12.52 -11.31
CA ASP A 186 13.83 -12.31 -10.09
C ASP A 186 14.28 -11.06 -9.34
N LEU A 187 15.60 -10.85 -9.18
CA LEU A 187 16.15 -9.64 -8.56
C LEU A 187 15.87 -8.37 -9.38
N HIS A 188 15.90 -8.45 -10.72
CA HIS A 188 15.56 -7.30 -11.56
C HIS A 188 14.07 -6.97 -11.45
N ARG A 189 13.20 -7.98 -11.46
CA ARG A 189 11.77 -7.81 -11.18
C ARG A 189 11.57 -7.20 -9.80
N GLU A 190 12.34 -7.69 -8.81
CA GLU A 190 12.41 -7.21 -7.43
C GLU A 190 12.51 -5.71 -7.35
N MET A 191 13.56 -5.20 -7.98
CA MET A 191 13.86 -3.79 -8.03
C MET A 191 12.78 -2.97 -8.72
N GLU A 192 12.21 -3.45 -9.82
CA GLU A 192 11.22 -2.66 -10.59
C GLU A 192 9.91 -2.44 -9.83
N GLU A 193 9.48 -3.34 -8.93
CA GLU A 193 8.33 -3.04 -8.06
C GLU A 193 8.70 -2.06 -6.93
N ILE A 194 9.91 -2.16 -6.35
CA ILE A 194 10.38 -1.19 -5.34
C ILE A 194 10.38 0.22 -5.94
N ARG A 195 10.85 0.34 -7.18
CA ARG A 195 10.76 1.58 -7.96
C ARG A 195 9.33 2.02 -8.17
N ARG A 196 8.47 1.08 -8.57
CA ARG A 196 7.05 1.36 -8.81
C ARG A 196 6.33 1.85 -7.56
N GLU A 197 6.68 1.37 -6.38
CA GLU A 197 6.09 1.87 -5.13
C GLU A 197 6.62 3.26 -4.76
N ARG A 198 7.95 3.43 -4.82
CA ARG A 198 8.61 4.67 -4.41
C ARG A 198 8.30 5.83 -5.35
N TYR A 199 8.38 5.58 -6.64
CA TYR A 199 8.27 6.58 -7.69
C TYR A 199 7.11 6.35 -8.66
N GLY A 200 6.21 5.40 -8.39
CA GLY A 200 5.02 5.18 -9.22
C GLY A 200 5.37 4.71 -10.63
N SER A 201 4.96 5.48 -11.63
CA SER A 201 5.09 5.11 -13.05
C SER A 201 6.42 5.53 -13.69
N ILE A 202 7.32 6.21 -12.97
CA ILE A 202 8.59 6.64 -13.57
C ILE A 202 9.59 5.48 -13.51
N GLY A 203 10.30 5.26 -14.61
CA GLY A 203 11.37 4.28 -14.72
C GLY A 203 12.73 4.86 -14.35
N GLY A 204 13.78 4.07 -14.59
CA GLY A 204 15.15 4.46 -14.21
C GLY A 204 15.68 5.71 -14.90
N VAL A 205 15.11 6.12 -16.04
CA VAL A 205 15.47 7.41 -16.67
C VAL A 205 14.83 8.57 -15.89
N GLY A 206 13.57 8.44 -15.47
CA GLY A 206 12.90 9.44 -14.64
C GLY A 206 13.60 9.61 -13.29
N GLU A 207 14.01 8.51 -12.65
CA GLU A 207 14.84 8.56 -11.44
C GLU A 207 16.17 9.26 -11.69
N PHE A 208 16.86 8.93 -12.78
CA PHE A 208 18.12 9.56 -13.14
C PHE A 208 17.96 11.08 -13.30
N LEU A 209 16.87 11.56 -13.90
CA LEU A 209 16.58 12.98 -14.03
C LEU A 209 16.34 13.69 -12.69
N LEU A 210 15.94 12.96 -11.65
CA LEU A 210 15.71 13.49 -10.30
C LEU A 210 16.96 13.46 -9.41
N GLU A 211 18.07 12.89 -9.91
CA GLU A 211 19.30 12.73 -9.14
C GLU A 211 19.87 14.05 -8.62
N PRO A 212 20.04 14.19 -7.29
CA PRO A 212 20.81 15.28 -6.74
C PRO A 212 22.21 15.33 -7.36
N GLY A 213 22.59 16.48 -7.91
CA GLY A 213 23.92 16.68 -8.50
C GLY A 213 24.09 16.22 -9.95
N LEU A 214 23.06 15.65 -10.61
CA LEU A 214 23.15 15.35 -12.05
C LEU A 214 23.47 16.61 -12.87
N LEU A 215 22.78 17.72 -12.59
CA LEU A 215 23.01 18.99 -13.27
C LEU A 215 24.42 19.51 -13.04
N ALA A 216 24.92 19.51 -11.81
CA ALA A 216 26.30 19.92 -11.51
C ALA A 216 27.35 19.02 -12.19
N ARG A 217 26.99 17.77 -12.49
CA ARG A 217 27.90 16.85 -13.19
C ARG A 217 27.91 17.05 -14.70
N LEU A 218 26.75 17.26 -15.30
CA LEU A 218 26.62 17.48 -16.74
C LEU A 218 26.97 18.92 -17.15
N ASP A 219 26.82 19.87 -16.22
CA ASP A 219 27.11 21.28 -16.39
C ASP A 219 27.85 21.82 -15.14
N PRO A 220 29.20 21.73 -15.12
CA PRO A 220 30.02 22.10 -13.96
C PRO A 220 30.03 23.58 -13.60
N GLU A 221 29.60 24.47 -14.50
CA GLU A 221 29.54 25.91 -14.24
C GLU A 221 28.34 26.30 -13.38
N ARG A 222 27.44 25.34 -13.12
CA ARG A 222 26.19 25.58 -12.41
C ARG A 222 26.34 25.52 -10.91
N GLU A 223 25.64 26.42 -10.21
CA GLU A 223 25.50 26.37 -8.76
C GLU A 223 24.86 25.04 -8.32
N ARG A 224 25.35 24.50 -7.19
CA ARG A 224 24.82 23.27 -6.62
C ARG A 224 23.35 23.48 -6.27
N THR A 225 22.53 22.46 -6.56
CA THR A 225 21.16 22.39 -6.06
C THR A 225 21.16 22.53 -4.54
N PRO A 226 20.17 23.22 -3.95
CA PRO A 226 20.07 23.34 -2.50
C PRO A 226 20.05 21.95 -1.85
N ASP A 227 20.66 21.86 -0.66
CA ASP A 227 20.65 20.63 0.12
C ASP A 227 19.21 20.20 0.43
N VAL A 228 19.00 18.90 0.47
CA VAL A 228 17.71 18.31 0.85
C VAL A 228 17.40 18.75 2.28
N ASP A 229 16.22 19.32 2.48
CA ASP A 229 15.72 19.74 3.78
C ASP A 229 15.54 18.51 4.69
N PRO A 230 16.38 18.32 5.73
CA PRO A 230 16.37 17.11 6.54
C PRO A 230 15.06 16.95 7.34
N GLU A 231 14.43 18.07 7.74
CA GLU A 231 13.16 18.05 8.46
C GLU A 231 12.03 17.56 7.54
N LEU A 232 12.06 17.98 6.27
CA LEU A 232 11.08 17.53 5.28
C LEU A 232 11.23 16.02 4.96
N GLU A 233 12.45 15.51 4.84
CA GLU A 233 12.68 14.07 4.63
C GLU A 233 12.27 13.22 5.83
N GLU A 234 12.50 13.72 7.05
CA GLU A 234 12.00 13.08 8.27
C GLU A 234 10.47 13.04 8.27
N ALA A 235 9.82 14.17 7.94
CA ALA A 235 8.36 14.23 7.80
C ALA A 235 7.84 13.23 6.76
N ARG A 236 8.45 13.16 5.56
CA ARG A 236 8.10 12.16 4.51
C ARG A 236 8.21 10.73 5.02
N GLY A 237 9.30 10.43 5.73
CA GLY A 237 9.51 9.11 6.33
C GLY A 237 8.43 8.76 7.34
N GLU A 238 8.08 9.71 8.21
CA GLU A 238 7.06 9.52 9.24
C GLU A 238 5.64 9.43 8.68
N THR A 239 5.25 10.31 7.74
CA THR A 239 3.94 10.22 7.06
C THR A 239 3.77 8.87 6.39
N ARG A 240 4.82 8.37 5.72
CA ARG A 240 4.81 7.06 5.08
C ARG A 240 4.63 5.94 6.10
N ARG A 241 5.42 5.95 7.19
CA ARG A 241 5.32 4.97 8.28
C ARG A 241 3.91 4.92 8.87
N LEU A 242 3.37 6.08 9.26
CA LEU A 242 2.03 6.17 9.85
C LEU A 242 0.95 5.67 8.90
N ARG A 243 1.05 6.03 7.61
CA ARG A 243 0.12 5.53 6.59
C ARG A 243 0.17 4.01 6.45
N GLU A 244 1.37 3.42 6.41
CA GLU A 244 1.56 1.97 6.35
C GLU A 244 0.98 1.28 7.59
N GLU A 245 1.21 1.83 8.79
CA GLU A 245 0.63 1.34 10.05
C GLU A 245 -0.91 1.41 10.05
N ILE A 246 -1.49 2.56 9.71
CA ILE A 246 -2.95 2.75 9.60
C ILE A 246 -3.56 1.75 8.62
N ASN A 247 -2.98 1.60 7.43
CA ASN A 247 -3.47 0.64 6.43
C ASN A 247 -3.41 -0.80 6.96
N LEU A 248 -2.33 -1.17 7.66
CA LEU A 248 -2.19 -2.51 8.22
C LEU A 248 -3.23 -2.78 9.31
N HIS A 249 -3.52 -1.80 10.16
CA HIS A 249 -4.61 -1.90 11.13
C HIS A 249 -5.97 -2.02 10.45
N ASN A 250 -6.27 -1.19 9.45
CA ASN A 250 -7.52 -1.25 8.70
C ASN A 250 -7.72 -2.63 8.05
N LEU A 251 -6.66 -3.19 7.45
CA LEU A 251 -6.69 -4.55 6.91
C LEU A 251 -6.98 -5.58 8.00
N LEU A 252 -6.26 -5.56 9.12
CA LEU A 252 -6.48 -6.49 10.23
C LEU A 252 -7.89 -6.38 10.82
N ASN A 253 -8.44 -5.17 10.92
CA ASN A 253 -9.80 -4.93 11.39
C ASN A 253 -10.82 -5.55 10.44
N GLY A 254 -10.66 -5.37 9.13
CA GLY A 254 -11.56 -5.94 8.12
C GLY A 254 -11.47 -7.46 7.97
N LEU A 255 -10.36 -8.10 8.36
CA LEU A 255 -10.22 -9.55 8.22
C LEU A 255 -10.98 -10.37 9.26
N HIS A 256 -11.39 -9.79 10.40
CA HIS A 256 -12.05 -10.51 11.51
C HIS A 256 -11.35 -11.80 11.92
N LEU A 257 -10.02 -11.77 11.99
CA LEU A 257 -9.27 -12.95 12.41
C LEU A 257 -9.73 -13.39 13.80
N ASP A 258 -10.11 -14.65 13.95
CA ASP A 258 -10.41 -15.21 15.26
C ASP A 258 -9.12 -15.44 16.08
N ARG A 259 -9.29 -15.78 17.37
CA ARG A 259 -8.17 -16.02 18.27
C ARG A 259 -7.24 -17.13 17.77
N ASP A 260 -7.79 -18.21 17.22
CA ASP A 260 -7.02 -19.36 16.77
C ASP A 260 -6.26 -19.02 15.48
N GLN A 261 -6.88 -18.32 14.54
CA GLN A 261 -6.24 -17.79 13.34
C GLN A 261 -5.06 -16.87 13.68
N MET A 262 -5.28 -15.91 14.58
CA MET A 262 -4.22 -14.99 15.04
C MET A 262 -3.04 -15.73 15.67
N ASN A 263 -3.30 -16.70 16.55
CA ASN A 263 -2.24 -17.51 17.17
C ASN A 263 -1.46 -18.33 16.13
N GLN A 264 -2.16 -18.90 15.13
CA GLN A 264 -1.50 -19.65 14.06
C GLN A 264 -0.64 -18.76 13.17
N ILE A 265 -1.11 -17.55 12.84
CA ILE A 265 -0.34 -16.56 12.07
C ILE A 265 0.93 -16.13 12.85
N LEU A 266 0.82 -15.89 14.16
CA LEU A 266 1.98 -15.60 15.00
C LEU A 266 2.97 -16.78 15.04
N ALA A 267 2.48 -18.00 15.15
CA ALA A 267 3.32 -19.20 15.12
C ALA A 267 4.10 -19.32 13.80
N LEU A 268 3.45 -19.05 12.66
CA LEU A 268 4.12 -19.02 11.35
C LEU A 268 5.20 -17.92 11.28
N ASN A 269 4.91 -16.72 11.80
CA ASN A 269 5.88 -15.63 11.88
C ASN A 269 7.10 -16.02 12.72
N LEU A 270 6.90 -16.61 13.89
CA LEU A 270 7.96 -17.06 14.79
C LEU A 270 8.79 -18.18 14.18
N GLN A 271 8.16 -19.18 13.55
CA GLN A 271 8.87 -20.24 12.81
C GLN A 271 9.75 -19.63 11.72
N GLY A 272 9.20 -18.71 10.94
CA GLY A 272 9.96 -17.94 9.96
C GLY A 272 11.14 -17.20 10.60
N THR A 273 10.99 -16.57 11.77
CA THR A 273 12.13 -15.91 12.46
C THR A 273 13.19 -16.90 12.95
N ALA A 274 12.79 -18.07 13.45
CA ALA A 274 13.71 -19.07 13.96
C ALA A 274 14.57 -19.69 12.84
N GLU A 275 13.95 -19.97 11.70
CA GLU A 275 14.65 -20.41 10.49
C GLU A 275 15.61 -19.33 9.97
N ARG A 276 15.27 -18.05 10.15
CA ARG A 276 16.13 -16.90 9.84
C ARG A 276 17.30 -16.74 10.81
N GLY A 277 17.12 -17.10 12.08
CA GLY A 277 18.09 -16.95 13.17
C GLY A 277 19.26 -17.95 13.15
N CYS A 278 19.19 -19.02 12.36
CA CYS A 278 20.29 -19.99 12.20
C CYS A 278 21.41 -19.54 11.24
N VAL A 279 21.58 -18.23 11.01
CA VAL A 279 22.77 -17.68 10.35
C VAL A 279 23.90 -17.61 11.39
N ARG A 280 24.97 -18.38 11.17
CA ARG A 280 26.10 -18.58 12.11
C ARG A 280 26.56 -17.28 12.82
N PRO A 281 26.75 -17.32 14.15
CA PRO A 281 27.37 -16.22 14.89
C PRO A 281 28.82 -16.08 14.43
N GLY A 282 29.14 -14.94 13.79
CA GLY A 282 30.46 -14.67 13.19
C GLY A 282 30.45 -13.59 12.11
N THR A 283 29.28 -13.24 11.57
CA THR A 283 29.13 -12.03 10.73
C THR A 283 28.77 -10.88 11.66
N THR A 284 29.75 -10.03 11.96
CA THR A 284 29.59 -8.89 12.88
C THR A 284 28.44 -7.99 12.43
N ALA A 285 27.50 -7.78 13.35
CA ALA A 285 26.44 -6.79 13.26
C ALA A 285 27.05 -5.39 13.18
N SER A 286 27.29 -4.92 11.95
CA SER A 286 27.35 -3.49 11.68
C SER A 286 25.95 -2.92 11.85
N GLN A 287 25.84 -1.71 12.38
CA GLN A 287 24.62 -0.95 12.71
C GLN A 287 23.66 -0.68 11.53
N ASN A 288 23.79 -1.40 10.43
CA ASN A 288 23.00 -1.30 9.22
C ASN A 288 22.40 -2.68 8.92
N GLY A 289 21.07 -2.81 8.96
CA GLY A 289 20.41 -3.89 8.23
C GLY A 289 19.19 -4.51 8.91
N GLY A 290 18.02 -4.03 8.50
CA GLY A 290 16.74 -4.71 8.69
C GLY A 290 16.75 -6.17 8.21
N THR A 291 15.84 -6.91 8.81
CA THR A 291 15.59 -8.35 8.71
C THR A 291 15.55 -8.88 7.27
N ARG A 292 16.41 -9.86 7.01
CA ARG A 292 16.83 -10.35 5.68
C ARG A 292 15.80 -11.17 4.86
N TRP A 293 14.52 -11.15 5.20
CA TRP A 293 13.45 -11.87 4.44
C TRP A 293 12.25 -10.98 4.11
N TRP A 294 12.27 -9.76 4.64
CA TRP A 294 11.31 -8.70 4.37
C TRP A 294 12.19 -7.50 4.07
N ASP A 295 12.40 -7.22 2.79
CA ASP A 295 12.81 -5.86 2.49
C ASP A 295 11.66 -4.92 2.90
N VAL A 296 11.95 -3.62 3.01
CA VAL A 296 10.99 -2.61 3.47
C VAL A 296 9.75 -2.51 2.55
N ASN A 297 9.68 -3.32 1.50
CA ASN A 297 8.68 -3.33 0.43
C ASN A 297 7.99 -4.71 0.29
N GLY A 298 8.08 -5.57 1.32
CA GLY A 298 7.13 -6.68 1.52
C GLY A 298 7.28 -7.90 0.61
N ARG A 299 8.32 -8.05 -0.22
CA ARG A 299 8.43 -9.32 -0.97
C ARG A 299 8.67 -10.49 -0.04
N ALA A 300 7.76 -11.46 -0.11
CA ALA A 300 7.94 -12.79 0.42
C ALA A 300 9.07 -13.49 -0.35
N GLY A 301 10.30 -13.34 0.14
CA GLY A 301 11.25 -14.43 0.06
C GLY A 301 10.79 -15.65 0.87
N GLY A 302 9.60 -15.59 1.51
CA GLY A 302 9.01 -16.58 2.39
C GLY A 302 9.04 -17.98 1.81
N ASP A 303 9.32 -18.94 2.69
CA ASP A 303 9.21 -20.35 2.39
C ASP A 303 7.81 -20.61 1.77
N PRO A 304 7.71 -21.17 0.55
CA PRO A 304 6.44 -21.54 -0.06
C PRO A 304 5.53 -22.34 0.88
N ARG A 305 6.12 -23.09 1.82
CA ARG A 305 5.37 -23.82 2.86
C ARG A 305 4.65 -22.89 3.83
N SER A 306 5.27 -21.77 4.22
CA SER A 306 4.64 -20.78 5.11
C SER A 306 3.47 -20.08 4.41
N SER A 307 3.58 -19.77 3.12
CA SER A 307 2.47 -19.20 2.34
C SER A 307 1.33 -20.21 2.19
N ALA A 308 1.63 -21.48 1.87
CA ALA A 308 0.61 -22.52 1.76
C ALA A 308 -0.07 -22.81 3.11
N ALA A 309 0.69 -22.78 4.21
CA ALA A 309 0.15 -22.92 5.56
C ALA A 309 -0.77 -21.76 5.92
N LEU A 310 -0.39 -20.51 5.59
CA LEU A 310 -1.24 -19.33 5.82
C LEU A 310 -2.57 -19.43 5.07
N VAL A 311 -2.55 -19.86 3.81
CA VAL A 311 -3.77 -20.07 3.02
C VAL A 311 -4.68 -21.12 3.68
N GLY A 312 -4.13 -22.09 4.42
CA GLY A 312 -4.92 -23.05 5.19
C GLY A 312 -5.46 -22.52 6.52
N ILE A 313 -4.99 -21.36 7.00
CA ILE A 313 -5.50 -20.69 8.22
C ILE A 313 -6.68 -19.77 7.89
N LEU A 314 -6.60 -19.09 6.75
CA LEU A 314 -7.58 -18.10 6.33
C LEU A 314 -8.78 -18.73 5.62
N GLU A 315 -9.93 -18.10 5.78
CA GLU A 315 -11.11 -18.41 4.97
C GLU A 315 -10.92 -17.91 3.53
N PRO A 316 -11.54 -18.57 2.52
CA PRO A 316 -11.45 -18.13 1.12
C PRO A 316 -11.80 -16.65 0.93
N ALA A 317 -12.82 -16.16 1.64
CA ALA A 317 -13.24 -14.76 1.52
C ALA A 317 -12.25 -13.77 2.16
N GLN A 318 -11.53 -14.17 3.21
CA GLN A 318 -10.42 -13.37 3.77
C GLN A 318 -9.26 -13.28 2.77
N ILE A 319 -8.96 -14.37 2.05
CA ILE A 319 -7.91 -14.39 1.01
C ILE A 319 -8.29 -13.43 -0.14
N GLU A 320 -9.55 -13.48 -0.59
CA GLU A 320 -10.07 -12.54 -1.60
C GLU A 320 -10.01 -11.09 -1.12
N MET A 321 -10.40 -10.84 0.13
CA MET A 321 -10.31 -9.50 0.73
C MET A 321 -8.88 -8.97 0.72
N ILE A 322 -7.88 -9.77 1.10
CA ILE A 322 -6.48 -9.35 1.05
C ILE A 322 -6.03 -9.13 -0.40
N ALA A 323 -6.47 -9.98 -1.33
CA ALA A 323 -6.08 -9.88 -2.74
C ALA A 323 -6.59 -8.59 -3.40
N GLY A 324 -7.81 -8.17 -3.03
CA GLY A 324 -8.46 -6.95 -3.49
C GLY A 324 -8.27 -5.75 -2.55
N TYR A 325 -7.50 -5.87 -1.47
CA TYR A 325 -7.31 -4.79 -0.51
C TYR A 325 -6.58 -3.61 -1.16
N GLU A 326 -7.25 -2.46 -1.24
CA GLU A 326 -6.66 -1.19 -1.63
C GLU A 326 -6.34 -0.38 -0.37
N PRO A 327 -5.06 -0.05 -0.10
CA PRO A 327 -4.67 0.70 1.10
C PRO A 327 -5.40 2.04 1.21
N CYS A 328 -6.31 2.14 2.18
CA CYS A 328 -7.12 3.32 2.45
C CYS A 328 -6.92 3.80 3.88
N LEU A 329 -6.82 5.12 4.06
CA LEU A 329 -6.67 5.74 5.38
C LEU A 329 -7.97 5.69 6.17
N LEU A 330 -9.06 6.05 5.50
CA LEU A 330 -10.40 5.99 6.05
C LEU A 330 -11.05 4.71 5.48
N PRO A 331 -11.35 3.72 6.33
CA PRO A 331 -12.14 2.58 5.88
C PRO A 331 -13.47 3.09 5.32
N SER A 332 -13.95 2.50 4.23
CA SER A 332 -15.31 2.75 3.76
C SER A 332 -16.29 2.40 4.89
N GLU A 333 -17.47 3.03 4.94
CA GLU A 333 -18.45 2.78 6.02
C GLU A 333 -18.74 1.28 6.23
N GLY A 334 -18.64 0.48 5.17
CA GLY A 334 -18.81 -0.98 5.21
C GLY A 334 -17.65 -1.78 5.81
N LEU A 335 -16.46 -1.19 6.05
CA LEU A 335 -15.33 -1.86 6.73
C LEU A 335 -15.30 -1.59 8.24
N VAL A 336 -16.01 -0.55 8.71
CA VAL A 336 -16.16 -0.23 10.15
C VAL A 336 -17.22 -1.12 10.80
N ASN A 337 -18.29 -1.43 10.06
CA ASN A 337 -19.24 -2.50 10.38
C ASN A 337 -19.31 -3.47 9.21
N PRO A 338 -18.27 -4.29 9.02
CA PRO A 338 -18.24 -5.31 8.01
C PRO A 338 -19.35 -6.29 8.33
N VAL A 339 -20.41 -6.16 7.54
CA VAL A 339 -21.44 -7.17 7.39
C VAL A 339 -20.68 -8.48 7.21
N LEU A 340 -20.86 -9.41 8.15
CA LEU A 340 -20.05 -10.63 8.29
C LEU A 340 -19.74 -11.22 6.93
N VAL A 341 -18.45 -11.40 6.65
CA VAL A 341 -17.97 -11.92 5.38
C VAL A 341 -18.65 -13.27 5.13
N GLY A 342 -19.52 -13.29 4.12
CA GLY A 342 -20.63 -14.24 3.98
C GLY A 342 -21.92 -13.56 3.50
N GLN A 343 -22.04 -12.25 3.69
CA GLN A 343 -23.11 -11.39 3.17
C GLN A 343 -22.63 -10.42 2.07
N ALA A 344 -21.58 -10.78 1.31
CA ALA A 344 -20.95 -9.96 0.26
C ALA A 344 -21.85 -9.61 -0.95
N GLY A 345 -23.18 -9.71 -0.81
CA GLY A 345 -24.17 -9.34 -1.81
C GLY A 345 -24.97 -8.08 -1.48
N GLU A 346 -24.77 -7.42 -0.34
CA GLU A 346 -25.54 -6.22 0.02
C GLU A 346 -25.02 -5.01 -0.78
N ASN A 347 -25.76 -4.66 -1.83
CA ASN A 347 -25.58 -3.44 -2.61
C ASN A 347 -26.56 -2.38 -2.06
N PRO A 348 -26.19 -1.58 -1.03
CA PRO A 348 -27.14 -0.68 -0.35
C PRO A 348 -27.72 0.39 -1.28
N VAL A 349 -26.99 0.74 -2.34
CA VAL A 349 -27.48 1.64 -3.39
C VAL A 349 -28.50 0.91 -4.27
N GLY A 350 -28.20 -0.32 -4.69
CA GLY A 350 -29.12 -1.19 -5.43
C GLY A 350 -30.40 -1.45 -4.66
N GLU A 351 -30.29 -1.70 -3.35
CA GLU A 351 -31.42 -1.91 -2.43
C GLU A 351 -32.34 -0.70 -2.37
N LYS A 352 -31.78 0.48 -2.10
CA LYS A 352 -32.56 1.72 -2.04
C LYS A 352 -33.28 2.02 -3.36
N GLU A 353 -32.64 1.75 -4.49
CA GLU A 353 -33.25 1.97 -5.80
C GLU A 353 -34.33 0.92 -6.12
N LEU A 354 -34.14 -0.35 -5.74
CA LEU A 354 -35.16 -1.41 -5.84
C LEU A 354 -36.38 -1.10 -4.95
N ASP A 355 -36.16 -0.73 -3.69
CA ASP A 355 -37.21 -0.35 -2.74
C ASP A 355 -37.99 0.86 -3.27
N ARG A 356 -37.27 1.86 -3.79
CA ARG A 356 -37.87 3.05 -4.41
C ARG A 356 -38.72 2.69 -5.62
N VAL A 357 -38.24 1.84 -6.51
CA VAL A 357 -38.95 1.46 -7.75
C VAL A 357 -40.18 0.60 -7.44
N ARG A 358 -40.09 -0.28 -6.44
CA ARG A 358 -41.20 -1.11 -5.97
C ARG A 358 -42.34 -0.24 -5.41
N GLY A 359 -42.00 0.78 -4.62
CA GLY A 359 -42.98 1.69 -4.00
C GLY A 359 -43.70 2.67 -4.95
N LEU A 360 -43.35 2.71 -6.25
CA LEU A 360 -43.96 3.65 -7.19
C LEU A 360 -45.37 3.22 -7.64
N PRO A 361 -46.30 4.17 -7.86
CA PRO A 361 -47.55 3.89 -8.54
C PRO A 361 -47.35 3.36 -9.97
N PRO A 362 -48.27 2.55 -10.53
CA PRO A 362 -48.15 1.97 -11.88
C PRO A 362 -47.95 3.02 -12.99
N GLU A 363 -48.61 4.17 -12.87
CA GLU A 363 -48.50 5.30 -13.81
C GLU A 363 -47.09 5.91 -13.87
N ASP A 364 -46.40 5.97 -12.73
CA ASP A 364 -45.06 6.57 -12.62
C ASP A 364 -43.95 5.56 -12.91
N TYR A 365 -44.22 4.26 -12.67
CA TYR A 365 -43.25 3.19 -12.80
C TYR A 365 -42.57 3.16 -14.17
N LYS A 366 -43.34 3.29 -15.26
CA LYS A 366 -42.80 3.20 -16.63
C LYS A 366 -41.77 4.28 -16.92
N TYR A 367 -41.98 5.49 -16.39
CA TYR A 367 -41.05 6.60 -16.57
C TYR A 367 -39.84 6.49 -15.64
N ALA A 368 -40.09 6.21 -14.35
CA ALA A 368 -39.06 6.18 -13.32
C ALA A 368 -38.09 5.00 -13.47
N SER A 369 -38.58 3.80 -13.79
CA SER A 369 -37.73 2.62 -14.05
C SER A 369 -36.73 2.89 -15.18
N GLY A 370 -37.14 3.57 -16.25
CA GLY A 370 -36.26 3.98 -17.34
C GLY A 370 -35.21 5.03 -16.93
N GLN A 371 -35.45 5.83 -15.90
CA GLN A 371 -34.44 6.75 -15.33
C GLN A 371 -33.44 6.00 -14.47
N VAL A 372 -33.91 5.07 -13.63
CA VAL A 372 -33.06 4.22 -12.78
C VAL A 372 -32.14 3.36 -13.66
N ILE A 373 -32.68 2.68 -14.67
CA ILE A 373 -31.86 1.91 -15.63
C ILE A 373 -30.81 2.80 -16.30
N ARG A 374 -31.18 4.00 -16.76
CA ARG A 374 -30.21 4.91 -17.40
C ARG A 374 -29.11 5.38 -16.44
N LYS A 375 -29.45 5.63 -15.17
CA LYS A 375 -28.48 5.99 -14.13
C LYS A 375 -27.52 4.84 -13.87
N VAL A 376 -28.02 3.61 -13.75
CA VAL A 376 -27.20 2.42 -13.55
C VAL A 376 -26.31 2.16 -14.76
N LEU A 377 -26.86 2.15 -15.98
CA LEU A 377 -26.06 1.99 -17.20
C LEU A 377 -24.96 3.04 -17.31
N ARG A 378 -25.23 4.30 -16.95
CA ARG A 378 -24.20 5.35 -16.93
C ARG A 378 -23.09 5.06 -15.92
N SER A 379 -23.46 4.58 -14.73
CA SER A 379 -22.49 4.16 -13.70
C SER A 379 -21.63 3.00 -14.21
N VAL A 380 -22.25 2.00 -14.85
CA VAL A 380 -21.54 0.86 -15.45
C VAL A 380 -20.60 1.33 -16.56
N GLU A 381 -21.05 2.21 -17.47
CA GLU A 381 -20.23 2.79 -18.54
C GLU A 381 -19.05 3.62 -18.00
N GLN A 382 -19.27 4.41 -16.94
CA GLN A 382 -18.21 5.18 -16.29
C GLN A 382 -17.15 4.26 -15.66
N ARG A 383 -17.57 3.17 -15.00
CA ARG A 383 -16.66 2.18 -14.42
C ARG A 383 -15.92 1.35 -15.48
N ASN A 384 -16.58 1.06 -16.60
CA ASN A 384 -15.99 0.32 -17.74
C ASN A 384 -15.11 1.20 -18.64
N GLY A 385 -14.89 2.47 -18.28
CA GLY A 385 -14.01 3.38 -19.01
C GLY A 385 -14.54 3.77 -20.39
N GLY A 386 -15.84 3.65 -20.64
CA GLY A 386 -16.42 4.00 -21.94
C GLY A 386 -17.85 3.49 -22.15
N PRO A 387 -18.48 3.89 -23.27
CA PRO A 387 -19.81 3.41 -23.64
C PRO A 387 -19.79 1.90 -23.91
N LEU A 388 -20.81 1.20 -23.43
CA LEU A 388 -21.01 -0.22 -23.72
C LEU A 388 -21.41 -0.41 -25.19
N ASP A 389 -21.09 -1.57 -25.76
CA ASP A 389 -21.65 -1.92 -27.06
C ASP A 389 -23.19 -2.07 -26.98
N ALA A 390 -23.87 -1.85 -28.10
CA ALA A 390 -25.32 -1.80 -28.14
C ALA A 390 -26.00 -3.11 -27.67
N GLN A 391 -25.37 -4.26 -27.91
CA GLN A 391 -25.91 -5.56 -27.52
C GLN A 391 -25.78 -5.76 -26.02
N THR A 392 -24.59 -5.55 -25.45
CA THR A 392 -24.35 -5.64 -24.00
C THR A 392 -25.23 -4.67 -23.23
N ARG A 393 -25.34 -3.42 -23.71
CA ARG A 393 -26.22 -2.42 -23.11
C ARG A 393 -27.68 -2.88 -23.08
N ALA A 394 -28.19 -3.42 -24.18
CA ALA A 394 -29.56 -3.91 -24.28
C ALA A 394 -29.80 -5.14 -23.38
N THR A 395 -28.83 -6.04 -23.27
CA THR A 395 -28.90 -7.21 -22.38
C THR A 395 -28.95 -6.80 -20.91
N ILE A 396 -28.08 -5.88 -20.48
CA ILE A 396 -28.09 -5.35 -19.11
C ILE A 396 -29.42 -4.63 -18.83
N GLU A 397 -29.86 -3.77 -19.75
CA GLU A 397 -31.16 -3.08 -19.63
C GLU A 397 -32.33 -4.05 -19.46
N ALA A 398 -32.37 -5.13 -20.24
CA ALA A 398 -33.43 -6.13 -20.16
C ALA A 398 -33.44 -6.85 -18.80
N ARG A 399 -32.27 -7.29 -18.31
CA ARG A 399 -32.14 -7.96 -17.01
C ARG A 399 -32.53 -7.06 -15.83
N PHE A 400 -32.12 -5.79 -15.88
CA PHE A 400 -32.52 -4.80 -14.87
C PHE A 400 -34.02 -4.57 -14.87
N ARG A 401 -34.62 -4.47 -16.06
CA ARG A 401 -36.08 -4.31 -16.20
C ARG A 401 -36.82 -5.51 -15.62
N GLU A 402 -36.41 -6.72 -15.98
CA GLU A 402 -36.99 -7.97 -15.47
C GLU A 402 -36.89 -8.06 -13.93
N SER A 403 -35.74 -7.72 -13.37
CA SER A 403 -35.54 -7.74 -11.91
C SER A 403 -36.44 -6.75 -11.18
N MET A 404 -36.60 -5.53 -11.72
CA MET A 404 -37.51 -4.53 -11.16
C MET A 404 -38.99 -4.90 -11.32
N GLU A 405 -39.38 -5.54 -12.43
CA GLU A 405 -40.74 -6.05 -12.65
C GLU A 405 -41.06 -7.16 -11.66
N ARG A 406 -40.16 -8.14 -11.53
CA ARG A 406 -40.28 -9.23 -10.54
C ARG A 406 -40.34 -8.70 -9.12
N ALA A 407 -39.50 -7.72 -8.78
CA ALA A 407 -39.54 -7.05 -7.49
C ALA A 407 -40.87 -6.34 -7.20
N ARG A 408 -41.71 -6.02 -8.19
CA ARG A 408 -43.05 -5.43 -7.97
C ARG A 408 -44.15 -6.47 -7.85
N GLU A 409 -43.95 -7.64 -8.44
CA GLU A 409 -44.93 -8.73 -8.44
C GLU A 409 -44.92 -9.51 -7.12
N LEU A 410 -43.78 -9.57 -6.44
CA LEU A 410 -43.65 -10.20 -5.12
C LEU A 410 -44.43 -9.42 -4.05
N ASP A 411 -45.02 -10.10 -3.09
CA ASP A 411 -45.51 -9.46 -1.87
C ASP A 411 -44.36 -9.08 -0.93
N ASP A 412 -44.63 -8.37 0.17
CA ASP A 412 -43.57 -7.85 1.05
C ASP A 412 -42.72 -8.97 1.69
N PRO A 413 -43.31 -10.08 2.19
CA PRO A 413 -42.55 -11.21 2.69
C PRO A 413 -41.66 -11.86 1.63
N ASP A 414 -42.20 -12.17 0.45
CA ASP A 414 -41.44 -12.84 -0.60
C ASP A 414 -40.35 -11.94 -1.17
N TYR A 415 -40.59 -10.64 -1.22
CA TYR A 415 -39.59 -9.66 -1.60
C TYR A 415 -38.45 -9.60 -0.59
N ALA A 416 -38.73 -9.57 0.71
CA ALA A 416 -37.69 -9.57 1.73
C ALA A 416 -36.78 -10.81 1.62
N ILE A 417 -37.34 -11.96 1.24
CA ILE A 417 -36.60 -13.21 1.04
C ILE A 417 -35.80 -13.18 -0.27
N GLN A 418 -36.40 -12.73 -1.37
CA GLN A 418 -35.77 -12.74 -2.71
C GLN A 418 -34.95 -11.48 -3.03
N LYS A 419 -34.89 -10.49 -2.11
CA LYS A 419 -34.20 -9.21 -2.33
C LYS A 419 -32.74 -9.42 -2.75
N ALA A 420 -32.03 -10.34 -2.09
CA ALA A 420 -30.65 -10.67 -2.38
C ALA A 420 -30.47 -11.21 -3.81
N ASP A 421 -31.29 -12.17 -4.23
CA ASP A 421 -31.24 -12.74 -5.58
C ASP A 421 -31.55 -11.69 -6.67
N LEU A 422 -32.51 -10.80 -6.39
CA LEU A 422 -32.85 -9.69 -7.29
C LEU A 422 -31.71 -8.68 -7.42
N LEU A 423 -30.96 -8.44 -6.35
CA LEU A 423 -29.76 -7.59 -6.35
C LEU A 423 -28.57 -8.27 -7.02
N GLU A 424 -28.46 -9.59 -6.92
CA GLU A 424 -27.37 -10.34 -7.56
C GLU A 424 -27.39 -10.08 -9.06
N VAL A 425 -28.57 -10.11 -9.71
CA VAL A 425 -28.73 -9.77 -11.13
C VAL A 425 -28.27 -8.33 -11.44
N LEU A 426 -28.44 -7.39 -10.50
CA LEU A 426 -27.93 -6.02 -10.66
C LEU A 426 -26.41 -5.95 -10.51
N SER A 427 -25.84 -6.79 -9.64
CA SER A 427 -24.38 -6.90 -9.44
C SER A 427 -23.69 -7.67 -10.57
N GLU A 428 -24.38 -8.59 -11.25
CA GLU A 428 -23.81 -9.37 -12.36
C GLU A 428 -23.47 -8.50 -13.59
N ALA A 429 -24.12 -7.36 -13.75
CA ALA A 429 -23.74 -6.38 -14.76
C ALA A 429 -22.36 -5.73 -14.46
N ASP A 430 -21.98 -5.65 -13.19
CA ASP A 430 -20.61 -5.31 -12.77
C ASP A 430 -19.67 -6.54 -12.93
N ARG A 431 -20.18 -7.79 -12.83
CA ARG A 431 -19.38 -9.02 -13.12
C ARG A 431 -18.91 -9.12 -14.57
N ALA A 432 -19.46 -8.40 -15.55
CA ALA A 432 -18.86 -8.35 -16.89
C ALA A 432 -17.42 -7.79 -16.84
N ARG A 433 -17.14 -6.90 -15.88
CA ARG A 433 -15.79 -6.49 -15.50
C ARG A 433 -15.04 -7.63 -14.81
N ASN A 434 -15.66 -8.35 -13.87
CA ASN A 434 -15.04 -9.52 -13.21
C ASN A 434 -14.70 -10.65 -14.19
N VAL A 435 -15.44 -10.84 -15.27
CA VAL A 435 -15.13 -11.83 -16.32
C VAL A 435 -14.01 -11.31 -17.23
N GLN A 436 -13.96 -10.01 -17.53
CA GLN A 436 -12.79 -9.40 -18.20
C GLN A 436 -11.56 -9.30 -17.30
N GLU A 437 -11.72 -9.16 -15.99
CA GLU A 437 -10.71 -9.22 -14.95
C GLU A 437 -10.32 -10.67 -14.67
N GLU A 438 -11.21 -11.66 -14.80
CA GLU A 438 -10.90 -13.09 -14.76
C GLU A 438 -10.15 -13.49 -16.01
N ILE A 439 -10.55 -13.01 -17.20
CA ILE A 439 -9.80 -13.22 -18.46
C ILE A 439 -8.45 -12.52 -18.36
N ARG A 440 -8.37 -11.28 -17.85
CA ARG A 440 -7.09 -10.65 -17.51
C ARG A 440 -6.33 -11.40 -16.43
N SER A 441 -6.99 -12.02 -15.46
CA SER A 441 -6.33 -12.81 -14.40
C SER A 441 -5.79 -14.11 -14.96
N VAL A 442 -6.47 -14.75 -15.91
CA VAL A 442 -6.03 -15.95 -16.63
C VAL A 442 -4.92 -15.61 -17.63
N GLU A 443 -4.96 -14.43 -18.27
CA GLU A 443 -3.86 -13.90 -19.09
C GLU A 443 -2.67 -13.41 -18.22
N SER A 444 -2.93 -12.97 -16.99
CA SER A 444 -1.95 -12.59 -15.96
C SER A 444 -1.32 -13.81 -15.25
N ASP A 445 -2.05 -14.91 -15.12
CA ASP A 445 -1.59 -16.21 -14.62
C ASP A 445 -0.52 -16.82 -15.54
N LEU A 446 -0.55 -16.47 -16.83
CA LEU A 446 0.50 -16.80 -17.80
C LEU A 446 1.70 -15.84 -17.73
N GLY A 447 1.63 -14.79 -16.90
CA GLY A 447 2.52 -13.63 -16.89
C GLY A 447 2.79 -12.98 -15.53
N SER A 448 2.87 -13.75 -14.43
CA SER A 448 3.50 -13.33 -13.16
C SER A 448 2.82 -12.18 -12.37
N GLU A 449 1.56 -12.35 -11.96
CA GLU A 449 1.06 -11.69 -10.73
C GLU A 449 1.14 -12.64 -9.52
N MET A 450 1.42 -12.08 -8.34
CA MET A 450 1.37 -12.82 -7.08
C MET A 450 -0.04 -13.37 -6.86
N THR A 451 -0.15 -14.67 -6.61
CA THR A 451 -1.43 -15.28 -6.24
C THR A 451 -2.01 -14.59 -5.00
N ALA A 452 -3.34 -14.62 -4.83
CA ALA A 452 -4.00 -14.08 -3.64
C ALA A 452 -3.35 -14.57 -2.33
N GLY A 453 -2.96 -15.86 -2.28
CA GLY A 453 -2.22 -16.44 -1.16
C GLY A 453 -0.81 -15.86 -0.96
N ALA A 454 -0.12 -15.49 -2.04
CA ALA A 454 1.18 -14.83 -1.96
C ALA A 454 1.06 -13.39 -1.42
N LYS A 455 0.02 -12.64 -1.84
CA LYS A 455 -0.30 -11.33 -1.25
C LYS A 455 -0.65 -11.46 0.23
N ALA A 456 -1.50 -12.43 0.59
CA ALA A 456 -1.83 -12.73 1.98
C ALA A 456 -0.57 -13.03 2.81
N ALA A 457 0.34 -13.85 2.28
CA ALA A 457 1.62 -14.14 2.92
C ALA A 457 2.48 -12.88 3.07
N GLN A 458 2.55 -12.02 2.05
CA GLN A 458 3.28 -10.76 2.10
C GLN A 458 2.79 -9.85 3.24
N PHE A 459 1.48 -9.74 3.44
CA PHE A 459 0.93 -8.91 4.52
C PHE A 459 1.06 -9.58 5.88
N LEU A 460 0.56 -10.81 6.03
CA LEU A 460 0.37 -11.44 7.35
C LEU A 460 1.62 -12.14 7.90
N LEU A 461 2.64 -12.38 7.08
CA LEU A 461 3.94 -12.91 7.56
C LEU A 461 5.00 -11.82 7.70
N CYS A 462 4.61 -10.55 7.50
CA CYS A 462 5.49 -9.41 7.73
C CYS A 462 5.76 -9.22 9.23
N PRO A 463 7.01 -9.08 9.69
CA PRO A 463 7.34 -8.93 11.11
C PRO A 463 6.67 -7.72 11.78
N SER A 464 6.34 -6.68 11.01
CA SER A 464 5.63 -5.51 11.54
C SER A 464 4.19 -5.82 11.98
N ILE A 465 3.59 -6.92 11.50
CA ILE A 465 2.23 -7.31 11.90
C ILE A 465 2.19 -7.99 13.26
N VAL A 466 3.29 -8.61 13.69
CA VAL A 466 3.40 -9.34 14.96
C VAL A 466 2.95 -8.49 16.16
N PRO A 467 3.49 -7.28 16.40
CA PRO A 467 3.05 -6.46 17.52
C PRO A 467 1.56 -6.10 17.45
N LEU A 468 0.99 -5.98 16.23
CA LEU A 468 -0.42 -5.63 16.06
C LEU A 468 -1.34 -6.80 16.43
N ILE A 469 -0.99 -8.02 16.00
CA ILE A 469 -1.74 -9.23 16.36
C ILE A 469 -1.63 -9.49 17.87
N GLU A 470 -0.45 -9.32 18.47
CA GLU A 470 -0.24 -9.45 19.92
C GLU A 470 -1.09 -8.46 20.72
N ALA A 471 -1.10 -7.18 20.33
CA ALA A 471 -1.93 -6.16 20.96
C ALA A 471 -3.42 -6.49 20.85
N ARG A 472 -3.87 -7.00 19.69
CA ARG A 472 -5.27 -7.41 19.48
C ARG A 472 -5.65 -8.62 20.35
N LEU A 473 -4.79 -9.62 20.45
CA LEU A 473 -5.00 -10.78 21.32
C LEU A 473 -5.09 -10.36 22.79
N ALA A 474 -4.23 -9.46 23.25
CA ALA A 474 -4.26 -8.93 24.61
C ALA A 474 -5.60 -8.25 24.92
N ARG A 475 -6.14 -7.46 23.99
CA ARG A 475 -7.48 -6.85 24.15
C ARG A 475 -8.59 -7.88 24.23
N LEU A 476 -8.50 -8.97 23.45
CA LEU A 476 -9.46 -10.07 23.57
C LEU A 476 -9.37 -10.80 24.91
N ASP A 477 -8.21 -10.83 25.56
CA ASP A 477 -8.05 -11.36 26.91
C ASP A 477 -8.59 -10.40 27.99
N GLU A 478 -8.44 -9.10 27.79
CA GLU A 478 -8.95 -8.06 28.70
C GLU A 478 -10.47 -7.87 28.61
N ALA A 479 -11.02 -8.02 27.40
CA ALA A 479 -12.45 -8.10 27.16
C ALA A 479 -12.96 -9.34 27.89
N ARG A 480 -13.35 -9.16 29.16
CA ARG A 480 -13.88 -10.24 30.00
C ARG A 480 -14.86 -11.03 29.14
N PRO A 481 -14.72 -12.37 29.04
CA PRO A 481 -15.74 -13.16 28.39
C PRO A 481 -17.04 -12.70 29.02
N ILE A 482 -18.00 -12.23 28.20
CA ILE A 482 -19.33 -11.89 28.68
C ILE A 482 -19.77 -13.15 29.39
N SER A 483 -19.64 -13.15 30.72
CA SER A 483 -19.71 -14.35 31.52
C SER A 483 -21.08 -14.89 31.21
N LYS A 484 -21.12 -16.05 30.53
CA LYS A 484 -22.31 -16.63 29.87
C LYS A 484 -23.53 -15.91 30.38
N ILE A 485 -24.10 -15.00 29.57
CA ILE A 485 -25.34 -14.32 29.93
C ILE A 485 -26.20 -15.40 30.55
N ASP A 486 -26.45 -15.29 31.85
CA ASP A 486 -27.17 -16.33 32.55
C ASP A 486 -28.57 -16.23 31.95
N LEU A 487 -28.87 -17.10 30.99
CA LEU A 487 -30.15 -17.08 30.29
C LEU A 487 -31.29 -17.27 31.31
N ALA A 488 -30.99 -17.82 32.50
CA ALA A 488 -31.92 -17.89 33.61
C ALA A 488 -32.07 -16.56 34.38
N SER A 489 -31.14 -15.62 34.27
CA SER A 489 -31.23 -14.27 34.84
C SER A 489 -31.89 -13.25 33.90
N ILE A 490 -32.16 -13.62 32.65
CA ILE A 490 -33.05 -12.82 31.79
C ILE A 490 -34.46 -13.04 32.31
N GLU A 491 -34.97 -12.10 33.12
CA GLU A 491 -36.38 -12.10 33.52
C GLU A 491 -37.24 -12.24 32.25
N ALA A 492 -38.16 -13.21 32.26
CA ALA A 492 -39.08 -13.40 31.15
C ALA A 492 -39.74 -12.04 30.85
N ALA A 493 -39.66 -11.61 29.60
CA ALA A 493 -40.29 -10.37 29.17
C ALA A 493 -41.73 -10.36 29.70
N PRO A 494 -42.19 -9.26 30.34
CA PRO A 494 -43.53 -9.20 30.90
C PRO A 494 -44.50 -9.64 29.83
N SER A 495 -45.28 -10.70 30.13
CA SER A 495 -46.27 -11.23 29.21
C SER A 495 -47.10 -10.06 28.70
N CYS A 496 -47.19 -9.91 27.38
CA CYS A 496 -48.02 -8.90 26.73
C CYS A 496 -49.50 -9.21 27.03
N GLU A 497 -49.95 -8.99 28.26
CA GLU A 497 -51.34 -9.14 28.70
C GLU A 497 -52.21 -7.97 28.23
N GLY A 498 -51.60 -6.89 27.73
CA GLY A 498 -52.26 -5.87 26.95
C GLY A 498 -52.26 -6.27 25.47
N GLY A 499 -53.32 -6.96 25.03
CA GLY A 499 -53.45 -7.53 23.69
C GLY A 499 -52.85 -6.66 22.58
N CYS A 500 -51.87 -7.22 21.88
CA CYS A 500 -51.48 -6.78 20.55
C CYS A 500 -52.68 -7.01 19.63
N ALA A 501 -53.58 -6.03 19.57
CA ALA A 501 -54.57 -5.93 18.51
C ALA A 501 -53.81 -5.67 17.22
N LEU A 502 -53.44 -6.75 16.52
CA LEU A 502 -53.15 -6.69 15.10
C LEU A 502 -54.42 -6.13 14.44
N LYS A 503 -54.35 -4.86 14.04
CA LYS A 503 -55.37 -4.28 13.17
C LYS A 503 -55.22 -4.98 11.81
N GLU A 504 -56.23 -5.79 11.48
CA GLU A 504 -56.47 -6.30 10.12
C GLU A 504 -56.63 -5.16 9.11
#